data_AF-A0A661Y249-F1
#
_entry.id   AF-A0A661Y249-F1
#
_cell.length_a   1.000
_cell.length_b   1.000
_cell.length_c   1.000
_cell.angle_alpha   90.00
_cell.angle_beta   90.00
_cell.angle_gamma   90.00
#
_symmetry.space_group_name_H-M   'P 1'
#
loop_
_entity.id
_entity.type
_entity.pdbx_description
1 polymer ?
#
loop_
_entity_poly.entity_id
_entity_poly.type
_entity_poly.pdbx_seq_one_letter_code
_entity_poly.pdbx_strand_id
1 'polypeptide(L)'
;SDGRVLFAIPWHNKVVVGTTDTLMKEATEEPRALEEEIDFILETATDYLCKSPKRKDVLSVFAGLRPLAAPEDEDKETKEISRSHKIVISLSGLITIIGGKWTTYRQMGEDCVNKAILLTGLPERPCITSSLPIHGFRKNVDFKDHLYVYGSDMNKIQVIISKNPELKEQIHPDLPYIKAEIVWAVRAEMARSVEDFLARRTRALFLDARVSKKMAKEVAEIMAKELGRDKKWEREQLKDYKKLATGYHLT
;
A
#
# COMPACT_ATOMS: atom_id res chain seq x y z
N SER A 1 4.65 -24.55 19.91
CA SER A 1 4.95 -23.68 18.76
C SER A 1 4.25 -24.25 17.54
N ASP A 2 3.42 -23.47 16.84
CA ASP A 2 2.55 -23.90 15.74
C ASP A 2 3.23 -23.91 14.34
N GLY A 3 4.55 -23.70 14.32
CA GLY A 3 5.37 -23.68 13.10
C GLY A 3 5.23 -22.43 12.24
N ARG A 4 4.43 -21.42 12.65
CA ARG A 4 4.32 -20.15 11.93
C ARG A 4 5.54 -19.27 12.19
N VAL A 5 5.98 -18.54 11.17
CA VAL A 5 7.08 -17.58 11.25
C VAL A 5 6.51 -16.18 11.35
N LEU A 6 6.96 -15.44 12.37
CA LEU A 6 6.67 -14.03 12.55
C LEU A 6 7.94 -13.21 12.21
N PHE A 7 7.76 -12.15 11.42
CA PHE A 7 8.78 -11.17 11.09
C PHE A 7 8.60 -9.91 11.93
N ALA A 8 9.70 -9.33 12.38
CA ALA A 8 9.77 -7.99 12.93
C ALA A 8 10.68 -7.15 12.01
N ILE A 9 10.08 -6.27 11.20
CA ILE A 9 10.78 -5.56 10.12
C ILE A 9 10.84 -4.06 10.45
N PRO A 10 12.04 -3.46 10.53
CA PRO A 10 12.19 -2.01 10.63
C PRO A 10 11.55 -1.32 9.41
N TRP A 11 10.65 -0.37 9.65
CA TRP A 11 9.91 0.32 8.60
C TRP A 11 9.67 1.78 8.99
N HIS A 12 10.37 2.72 8.33
CA HIS A 12 10.26 4.16 8.57
C HIS A 12 10.33 4.58 10.06
N ASN A 13 11.39 4.18 10.76
CA ASN A 13 11.60 4.41 12.21
C ASN A 13 10.54 3.76 13.12
N LYS A 14 9.73 2.84 12.58
CA LYS A 14 8.82 1.96 13.32
C LYS A 14 9.23 0.50 13.08
N VAL A 15 8.51 -0.43 13.68
CA VAL A 15 8.65 -1.87 13.43
C VAL A 15 7.30 -2.42 13.04
N VAL A 16 7.24 -3.13 11.91
CA VAL A 16 6.07 -3.91 11.50
C VAL A 16 6.26 -5.33 11.99
N VAL A 17 5.25 -5.86 12.68
CA VAL A 17 5.25 -7.24 13.18
C VAL A 17 4.10 -8.00 12.52
N GLY A 18 4.39 -9.16 11.94
CA GLY A 18 3.42 -9.96 11.20
C GLY A 18 4.09 -11.17 10.55
N THR A 19 3.38 -12.05 9.86
CA THR A 19 1.97 -12.01 9.47
C THR A 19 1.24 -13.21 10.06
N THR A 20 -0.08 -13.13 10.12
CA THR A 20 -0.95 -14.26 10.37
C THR A 20 -1.39 -14.90 9.05
N ASP A 21 -2.08 -16.04 9.17
CA ASP A 21 -2.67 -16.78 8.06
C ASP A 21 -3.96 -17.43 8.55
N THR A 22 -5.08 -16.78 8.24
CA THR A 22 -6.42 -17.19 8.64
C THR A 22 -7.27 -17.32 7.39
N LEU A 23 -7.98 -18.45 7.24
CA LEU A 23 -8.84 -18.67 6.09
C LEU A 23 -10.07 -17.75 6.18
N MET A 24 -10.22 -16.90 5.18
CA MET A 24 -11.38 -16.03 5.02
C MET A 24 -12.31 -16.59 3.95
N LYS A 25 -13.56 -16.84 4.32
CA LYS A 25 -14.58 -17.39 3.40
C LYS A 25 -15.12 -16.36 2.42
N GLU A 26 -15.15 -15.10 2.83
CA GLU A 26 -15.70 -14.00 2.06
C GLU A 26 -14.63 -12.96 1.76
N ALA A 27 -14.63 -12.50 0.52
CA ALA A 27 -13.82 -11.35 0.13
C ALA A 27 -14.50 -10.07 0.61
N THR A 28 -13.71 -9.16 1.17
CA THR A 28 -14.11 -7.82 1.55
C THR A 28 -13.13 -6.83 0.94
N GLU A 29 -13.64 -5.68 0.51
CA GLU A 29 -12.80 -4.60 -0.01
C GLU A 29 -11.85 -4.04 1.06
N GLU A 30 -12.27 -4.09 2.33
CA GLU A 30 -11.56 -3.53 3.46
C GLU A 30 -11.48 -4.57 4.61
N PRO A 31 -10.60 -5.58 4.51
CA PRO A 31 -10.41 -6.58 5.54
C PRO A 31 -9.92 -5.94 6.85
N ARG A 32 -10.39 -6.48 7.98
CA ARG A 32 -10.00 -6.04 9.32
C ARG A 32 -9.19 -7.13 10.00
N ALA A 33 -8.19 -6.72 10.77
CA ALA A 33 -7.44 -7.63 11.62
C ALA A 33 -8.37 -8.23 12.66
N LEU A 34 -8.24 -9.54 12.89
CA LEU A 34 -9.02 -10.26 13.88
C LEU A 34 -8.39 -10.11 15.26
N GLU A 35 -9.21 -10.16 16.30
CA GLU A 35 -8.74 -10.01 17.69
C GLU A 35 -7.74 -11.11 18.07
N GLU A 36 -8.02 -12.34 17.65
CA GLU A 36 -7.17 -13.50 17.87
C GLU A 36 -5.82 -13.37 17.15
N GLU A 37 -5.80 -12.71 15.99
CA GLU A 37 -4.57 -12.44 15.23
C GLU A 37 -3.72 -11.36 15.91
N ILE A 38 -4.36 -10.31 16.44
CA ILE A 38 -3.71 -9.25 17.19
C ILE A 38 -3.06 -9.82 18.46
N ASP A 39 -3.82 -10.59 19.24
CA ASP A 39 -3.33 -11.17 20.48
C ASP A 39 -2.19 -12.17 20.20
N PHE A 40 -2.32 -13.02 19.18
CA PHE A 40 -1.25 -13.91 18.74
C PHE A 40 0.05 -13.17 18.42
N ILE A 41 -0.02 -12.04 17.68
CA ILE A 41 1.16 -11.25 17.34
C ILE A 41 1.81 -10.66 18.60
N LEU A 42 1.02 -10.10 19.52
CA LEU A 42 1.52 -9.43 20.72
C LEU A 42 2.11 -10.42 21.74
N GLU A 43 1.45 -11.56 21.94
CA GLU A 43 1.95 -12.64 22.78
C GLU A 43 3.25 -13.21 22.21
N THR A 44 3.26 -13.56 20.93
CA THR A 44 4.48 -14.06 20.29
C THR A 44 5.61 -13.04 20.37
N ALA A 45 5.35 -11.75 20.13
CA ALA A 45 6.37 -10.72 20.22
C ALA A 45 6.92 -10.52 21.65
N THR A 46 6.12 -10.83 22.69
CA THR A 46 6.56 -10.74 24.09
C THR A 46 7.70 -11.71 24.40
N ASP A 47 7.73 -12.87 23.75
CA ASP A 47 8.76 -13.88 23.97
C ASP A 47 10.14 -13.49 23.40
N TYR A 48 10.19 -12.53 22.46
CA TYR A 48 11.42 -12.15 21.76
C TYR A 48 11.89 -10.72 22.02
N LEU A 49 11.00 -9.81 22.43
CA LEU A 49 11.35 -8.41 22.66
C LEU A 49 11.73 -8.16 24.12
N CYS A 50 12.79 -7.38 24.35
CA CYS A 50 13.20 -6.99 25.72
C CYS A 50 12.11 -6.25 26.50
N LYS A 51 11.20 -5.58 25.79
CA LYS A 51 10.02 -4.92 26.36
C LYS A 51 8.78 -5.48 25.67
N SER A 52 7.92 -6.12 26.45
CA SER A 52 6.67 -6.69 25.96
C SER A 52 5.78 -5.59 25.35
N PRO A 53 5.41 -5.69 24.07
CA PRO A 53 4.54 -4.73 23.43
C PRO A 53 3.12 -4.87 23.97
N LYS A 54 2.43 -3.74 24.16
CA LYS A 54 1.02 -3.70 24.57
C LYS A 54 0.16 -3.16 23.43
N ARG A 55 -1.15 -3.45 23.46
CA ARG A 55 -2.11 -2.93 22.48
C ARG A 55 -2.02 -1.41 22.29
N LYS A 56 -1.80 -0.66 23.38
CA LYS A 56 -1.61 0.82 23.33
C LYS A 56 -0.37 1.29 22.58
N ASP A 57 0.65 0.43 22.46
CA ASP A 57 1.91 0.71 21.76
C ASP A 57 1.73 0.54 20.23
N VAL A 58 0.65 -0.11 19.79
CA VAL A 58 0.30 -0.26 18.38
C VAL A 58 -0.17 1.09 17.81
N LEU A 59 0.58 1.59 16.82
CA LEU A 59 0.27 2.86 16.15
C LEU A 59 -0.71 2.70 15.00
N SER A 60 -0.70 1.54 14.35
CA SER A 60 -1.61 1.17 13.27
C SER A 60 -1.72 -0.35 13.17
N VAL A 61 -2.86 -0.85 12.71
CA VAL A 61 -3.10 -2.25 12.37
C VAL A 61 -3.73 -2.33 10.98
N PHE A 62 -3.36 -3.34 10.20
CA PHE A 62 -3.92 -3.54 8.86
C PHE A 62 -3.97 -5.03 8.51
N ALA A 63 -4.89 -5.38 7.62
CA ALA A 63 -5.05 -6.72 7.10
C ALA A 63 -5.10 -6.69 5.57
N GLY A 64 -4.83 -7.82 4.95
CA GLY A 64 -4.92 -7.98 3.50
C GLY A 64 -5.31 -9.41 3.16
N LEU A 65 -6.13 -9.56 2.12
CA LEU A 65 -6.53 -10.87 1.61
C LEU A 65 -5.50 -11.34 0.57
N ARG A 66 -5.07 -12.60 0.69
CA ARG A 66 -4.21 -13.23 -0.31
C ARG A 66 -5.09 -13.91 -1.36
N PRO A 67 -5.01 -13.53 -2.65
CA PRO A 67 -5.72 -14.24 -3.70
C PRO A 67 -5.01 -15.56 -3.97
N LEU A 68 -5.44 -16.62 -3.30
CA LEU A 68 -4.93 -17.97 -3.52
C LEU A 68 -5.68 -18.61 -4.69
N ALA A 69 -4.96 -19.16 -5.66
CA ALA A 69 -5.58 -19.95 -6.71
C ALA A 69 -5.99 -21.31 -6.12
N ALA A 70 -7.26 -21.44 -5.74
CA ALA A 70 -7.79 -22.71 -5.25
C ALA A 70 -7.55 -23.82 -6.30
N PRO A 71 -7.04 -25.00 -5.90
CA PRO A 71 -7.18 -26.19 -6.74
C PRO A 71 -8.66 -26.55 -6.86
N GLU A 72 -9.03 -27.27 -7.93
CA GLU A 72 -10.41 -27.75 -8.14
C GLU A 72 -10.86 -28.80 -7.09
N ASP A 73 -9.94 -29.29 -6.25
CA ASP A 73 -10.21 -30.23 -5.16
C ASP A 73 -10.28 -29.51 -3.80
N GLU A 74 -11.43 -29.58 -3.12
CA GLU A 74 -11.81 -28.81 -1.93
C GLU A 74 -11.05 -29.18 -0.62
N ASP A 75 -10.18 -30.19 -0.62
CA ASP A 75 -9.70 -30.86 0.61
C ASP A 75 -8.22 -30.65 1.01
N LYS A 76 -7.53 -29.61 0.51
CA LYS A 76 -6.13 -29.36 0.91
C LYS A 76 -5.94 -28.09 1.73
N GLU A 77 -5.23 -28.24 2.85
CA GLU A 77 -4.77 -27.13 3.71
C GLU A 77 -4.19 -26.00 2.87
N THR A 78 -4.66 -24.77 3.10
CA THR A 78 -4.31 -23.55 2.35
C THR A 78 -2.81 -23.22 2.32
N LYS A 79 -2.02 -23.83 3.21
CA LYS A 79 -0.57 -23.61 3.34
C LYS A 79 0.24 -24.12 2.14
N GLU A 80 -0.25 -25.10 1.39
CA GLU A 80 0.43 -25.69 0.22
C GLU A 80 -0.21 -25.34 -1.14
N ILE A 81 -1.06 -24.31 -1.19
CA ILE A 81 -1.58 -23.83 -2.47
C ILE A 81 -0.42 -23.28 -3.31
N SER A 82 -0.23 -23.89 -4.49
CA SER A 82 0.83 -23.60 -5.46
C SER A 82 1.02 -22.08 -5.63
N ARG A 83 2.21 -21.60 -5.24
CA ARG A 83 2.61 -20.19 -5.23
C ARG A 83 2.89 -19.59 -6.63
N SER A 84 2.51 -20.29 -7.71
CA SER A 84 2.65 -19.83 -9.09
C SER A 84 1.41 -19.05 -9.55
N HIS A 85 1.57 -18.12 -10.50
CA HIS A 85 0.42 -17.51 -11.17
C HIS A 85 -0.15 -18.46 -12.23
N LYS A 86 -1.46 -18.39 -12.46
CA LYS A 86 -2.14 -19.05 -13.58
C LYS A 86 -2.71 -18.00 -14.51
N ILE A 87 -2.63 -18.26 -15.81
CA ILE A 87 -3.27 -17.45 -16.85
C ILE A 87 -4.31 -18.33 -17.53
N VAL A 88 -5.58 -17.91 -17.44
CA VAL A 88 -6.73 -18.60 -18.02
C VAL A 88 -7.30 -17.75 -19.14
N ILE A 89 -7.69 -18.39 -20.24
CA ILE A 89 -8.28 -17.72 -21.40
C ILE A 89 -9.67 -18.32 -21.62
N SER A 90 -10.71 -17.48 -21.56
CA SER A 90 -12.08 -17.92 -21.82
C SER A 90 -12.33 -18.12 -23.32
N LEU A 91 -13.45 -18.77 -23.66
CA LEU A 91 -13.92 -18.86 -25.06
C LEU A 91 -14.19 -17.49 -25.70
N SER A 92 -14.50 -16.46 -24.90
CA SER A 92 -14.65 -15.10 -25.39
C SER A 92 -13.32 -14.37 -25.63
N GLY A 93 -12.19 -15.00 -25.31
CA GLY A 93 -10.86 -14.39 -25.41
C GLY A 93 -10.47 -13.53 -24.21
N LEU A 94 -11.24 -13.55 -23.11
CA LEU A 94 -10.87 -12.87 -21.87
C LEU A 94 -9.66 -13.55 -21.24
N ILE A 95 -8.60 -12.78 -20.98
CA ILE A 95 -7.39 -13.24 -20.30
C ILE A 95 -7.49 -12.88 -18.82
N THR A 96 -7.42 -13.90 -17.97
CA THR A 96 -7.47 -13.75 -16.51
C THR A 96 -6.17 -14.23 -15.91
N ILE A 97 -5.53 -13.39 -15.09
CA ILE A 97 -4.36 -13.77 -14.27
C ILE A 97 -4.77 -13.91 -12.80
N ILE A 98 -4.47 -15.06 -12.20
CA ILE A 98 -4.79 -15.36 -10.80
C ILE A 98 -3.55 -15.90 -10.06
N GLY A 99 -3.47 -15.62 -8.76
CA GLY A 99 -2.33 -16.01 -7.92
C GLY A 99 -1.07 -15.20 -8.21
N GLY A 100 0.09 -15.81 -7.93
CA GLY A 100 1.39 -15.17 -8.03
C GLY A 100 1.76 -14.35 -6.79
N LYS A 101 2.90 -13.65 -6.88
CA LYS A 101 3.45 -12.82 -5.80
C LYS A 101 3.80 -11.45 -6.31
N TRP A 102 3.84 -10.49 -5.39
CA TRP A 102 4.40 -9.17 -5.69
C TRP A 102 5.82 -9.28 -6.27
N THR A 103 6.65 -10.20 -5.78
CA THR A 103 8.02 -10.38 -6.29
C THR A 103 8.10 -10.92 -7.72
N THR A 104 7.03 -11.52 -8.23
CA THR A 104 6.97 -12.11 -9.58
C THR A 104 6.16 -11.27 -10.57
N TYR A 105 5.70 -10.07 -10.16
CA TYR A 105 4.77 -9.24 -10.94
C TYR A 105 5.26 -8.95 -12.37
N ARG A 106 6.57 -8.74 -12.57
CA ARG A 106 7.15 -8.45 -13.88
C ARG A 106 7.00 -9.65 -14.82
N GLN A 107 7.36 -10.85 -14.36
CA GLN A 107 7.23 -12.08 -15.15
C GLN A 107 5.76 -12.38 -15.43
N MET A 108 4.89 -12.20 -14.43
CA MET A 108 3.43 -12.31 -14.59
C MET A 108 2.90 -11.40 -15.70
N GLY A 109 3.36 -10.15 -15.74
CA GLY A 109 3.00 -9.20 -16.79
C GLY A 109 3.52 -9.62 -18.17
N GLU A 110 4.76 -10.07 -18.26
CA GLU A 110 5.35 -10.59 -19.50
C GLU A 110 4.57 -11.79 -20.04
N ASP A 111 4.29 -12.80 -19.21
CA ASP A 111 3.55 -13.99 -19.61
C ASP A 111 2.13 -13.63 -20.09
N CYS A 112 1.47 -12.70 -19.40
CA CYS A 112 0.13 -12.21 -19.76
C CYS A 112 0.14 -11.53 -21.14
N VAL A 113 1.10 -10.63 -21.38
CA VAL A 113 1.24 -9.94 -22.67
C VAL A 113 1.58 -10.93 -23.78
N ASN A 114 2.45 -11.91 -23.55
CA ASN A 114 2.78 -12.95 -24.52
C ASN A 114 1.55 -13.75 -24.93
N LYS A 115 0.67 -14.11 -23.98
CA LYS A 115 -0.61 -14.77 -24.28
C LYS A 115 -1.55 -13.87 -25.07
N ALA A 116 -1.60 -12.58 -24.75
CA ALA A 116 -2.41 -11.61 -25.48
C ALA A 116 -1.96 -11.47 -26.93
N ILE A 117 -0.64 -11.40 -27.17
CA ILE A 117 -0.05 -11.36 -28.51
C ILE A 117 -0.47 -12.58 -29.32
N LEU A 118 -0.31 -13.78 -28.75
CA LEU A 118 -0.69 -15.03 -29.40
C LEU A 118 -2.18 -15.08 -29.78
N LEU A 119 -3.07 -14.65 -28.88
CA LEU A 119 -4.52 -14.68 -29.09
C LEU A 119 -5.00 -13.68 -30.14
N THR A 120 -4.35 -12.52 -30.23
CA THR A 120 -4.79 -11.41 -31.09
C THR A 120 -4.05 -11.38 -32.43
N GLY A 121 -3.03 -12.21 -32.61
CA GLY A 121 -2.18 -12.20 -33.81
C GLY A 121 -1.36 -10.91 -33.93
N LEU A 122 -1.11 -10.21 -32.83
CA LEU A 122 -0.24 -9.04 -32.83
C LEU A 122 1.20 -9.45 -33.19
N PRO A 123 2.01 -8.53 -33.76
CA PRO A 123 3.41 -8.83 -34.02
C PRO A 123 4.17 -9.14 -32.73
N GLU A 124 4.82 -10.30 -32.69
CA GLU A 124 5.69 -10.69 -31.58
C GLU A 124 6.88 -9.73 -31.47
N ARG A 125 7.20 -9.34 -30.23
CA ARG A 125 8.37 -8.52 -29.90
C ARG A 125 9.03 -9.05 -28.63
N PRO A 126 10.37 -9.04 -28.54
CA PRO A 126 11.05 -9.37 -27.29
C PRO A 126 10.63 -8.44 -26.16
N CYS A 127 10.36 -9.01 -24.98
CA CYS A 127 10.08 -8.25 -23.78
C CYS A 127 11.36 -7.60 -23.24
N ILE A 128 11.35 -6.27 -23.08
CA ILE A 128 12.51 -5.50 -22.60
C ILE A 128 12.39 -5.08 -21.13
N THR A 129 11.36 -5.56 -20.42
CA THR A 129 11.01 -5.08 -19.08
C THR A 129 11.99 -5.49 -17.99
N SER A 130 12.85 -6.49 -18.23
CA SER A 130 13.86 -6.96 -17.28
C SER A 130 14.92 -5.91 -16.94
N SER A 131 15.21 -5.02 -17.88
CA SER A 131 16.19 -3.94 -17.73
C SER A 131 15.58 -2.54 -17.77
N LEU A 132 14.25 -2.43 -17.95
CA LEU A 132 13.56 -1.15 -18.07
C LEU A 132 13.41 -0.50 -16.68
N PRO A 133 13.98 0.68 -16.43
CA PRO A 133 13.74 1.39 -15.19
C PRO A 133 12.28 1.82 -15.10
N ILE A 134 11.66 1.61 -13.93
CA ILE A 134 10.32 2.14 -13.65
C ILE A 134 10.35 3.66 -13.53
N HIS A 135 9.18 4.29 -13.65
CA HIS A 135 9.03 5.73 -13.40
C HIS A 135 9.61 6.13 -12.04
N GLY A 136 10.21 7.31 -11.97
CA GLY A 136 10.89 7.77 -10.76
C GLY A 136 12.32 7.26 -10.58
N PHE A 137 12.80 6.30 -11.40
CA PHE A 137 14.15 5.75 -11.22
C PHE A 137 15.24 6.83 -11.23
N ARG A 138 16.09 6.81 -10.20
CA ARG A 138 17.22 7.71 -10.04
C ARG A 138 18.39 6.98 -9.40
N LYS A 139 19.59 7.19 -9.93
CA LYS A 139 20.85 6.72 -9.33
C LYS A 139 21.29 7.67 -8.22
N ASN A 140 22.06 7.14 -7.26
CA ASN A 140 22.71 7.93 -6.18
C ASN A 140 21.70 8.74 -5.35
N VAL A 141 20.77 8.04 -4.73
CA VAL A 141 19.71 8.63 -3.90
C VAL A 141 20.25 8.95 -2.50
N ASP A 142 19.98 10.15 -1.98
CA ASP A 142 20.28 10.51 -0.60
C ASP A 142 19.14 10.08 0.33
N PHE A 143 19.36 9.02 1.11
CA PHE A 143 18.37 8.48 2.03
C PHE A 143 18.10 9.37 3.26
N LYS A 144 18.85 10.47 3.46
CA LYS A 144 18.61 11.43 4.53
C LYS A 144 17.49 12.43 4.21
N ASP A 145 17.28 12.73 2.93
CA ASP A 145 16.18 13.59 2.48
C ASP A 145 14.92 12.75 2.35
N HIS A 146 13.84 13.08 3.09
CA HIS A 146 12.59 12.33 3.00
C HIS A 146 12.05 12.17 1.57
N LEU A 147 12.25 13.17 0.71
CA LEU A 147 11.75 13.15 -0.66
C LEU A 147 12.47 12.15 -1.57
N TYR A 148 13.48 11.42 -1.07
CA TYR A 148 14.19 10.37 -1.78
C TYR A 148 13.26 9.34 -2.42
N VAL A 149 12.10 9.09 -1.81
CA VAL A 149 11.08 8.13 -2.27
C VAL A 149 10.49 8.48 -3.64
N TYR A 150 10.57 9.76 -4.06
CA TYR A 150 10.10 10.25 -5.35
C TYR A 150 11.17 10.17 -6.47
N GLY A 151 12.41 9.83 -6.13
CA GLY A 151 13.50 9.65 -7.07
C GLY A 151 13.70 10.82 -8.04
N SER A 152 13.47 10.61 -9.35
CA SER A 152 13.64 11.66 -10.37
C SER A 152 12.62 12.80 -10.23
N ASP A 153 11.45 12.54 -9.67
CA ASP A 153 10.37 13.53 -9.55
C ASP A 153 10.53 14.45 -8.34
N MET A 154 11.45 14.14 -7.43
CA MET A 154 11.84 15.02 -6.32
C MET A 154 12.13 16.45 -6.80
N ASN A 155 12.80 16.62 -7.94
CA ASN A 155 13.12 17.93 -8.49
C ASN A 155 11.86 18.73 -8.84
N LYS A 156 10.79 18.07 -9.28
CA LYS A 156 9.51 18.71 -9.62
C LYS A 156 8.77 19.14 -8.35
N ILE A 157 8.86 18.37 -7.27
CA ILE A 157 8.34 18.76 -5.95
C ILE A 157 9.10 19.99 -5.43
N GLN A 158 10.43 20.04 -5.59
CA GLN A 158 11.23 21.21 -5.22
C GLN A 158 10.84 22.46 -6.00
N VAL A 159 10.42 22.34 -7.26
CA VAL A 159 9.85 23.46 -8.04
C VAL A 159 8.51 23.92 -7.46
N ILE A 160 7.65 23.00 -6.99
CA ILE A 160 6.40 23.36 -6.30
C ILE A 160 6.71 24.18 -5.05
N ILE A 161 7.67 23.72 -4.23
CA ILE A 161 8.11 24.40 -3.02
C ILE A 161 8.71 25.78 -3.34
N SER A 162 9.52 25.88 -4.39
CA SER A 162 10.18 27.15 -4.76
C SER A 162 9.16 28.22 -5.16
N LYS A 163 8.01 27.82 -5.71
CA LYS A 163 6.93 28.75 -6.08
C LYS A 163 6.04 29.11 -4.89
N ASN A 164 5.86 28.19 -3.95
CA ASN A 164 5.01 28.32 -2.77
C ASN A 164 5.77 27.80 -1.53
N PRO A 165 6.65 28.63 -0.92
CA PRO A 165 7.54 28.19 0.16
C PRO A 165 6.84 27.58 1.38
N GLU A 166 5.62 28.00 1.67
CA GLU A 166 4.77 27.46 2.74
C GLU A 166 4.44 25.97 2.55
N LEU A 167 4.50 25.46 1.30
CA LEU A 167 4.28 24.04 1.03
C LEU A 167 5.43 23.14 1.49
N LYS A 168 6.55 23.72 1.94
CA LYS A 168 7.65 22.97 2.58
C LYS A 168 7.29 22.53 4.01
N GLU A 169 6.28 23.12 4.63
CA GLU A 169 5.88 22.78 5.99
C GLU A 169 5.41 21.32 6.09
N GLN A 170 5.78 20.66 7.18
CA GLN A 170 5.23 19.36 7.52
C GLN A 170 3.72 19.46 7.76
N ILE A 171 2.98 18.44 7.33
CA ILE A 171 1.54 18.35 7.59
C ILE A 171 1.30 18.05 9.08
N HIS A 172 2.18 17.26 9.70
CA HIS A 172 2.18 16.96 11.13
C HIS A 172 3.61 16.65 11.60
N PRO A 173 4.05 17.09 12.79
CA PRO A 173 5.44 16.92 13.25
C PRO A 173 5.89 15.46 13.39
N ASP A 174 4.98 14.55 13.77
CA ASP A 174 5.29 13.13 14.00
C ASP A 174 5.54 12.30 12.72
N LEU A 175 5.27 12.85 11.52
CA LEU A 175 5.49 12.18 10.24
C LEU A 175 6.25 13.10 9.27
N PRO A 176 7.07 12.54 8.37
CA PRO A 176 8.00 13.34 7.57
C PRO A 176 7.35 14.07 6.38
N TYR A 177 6.05 13.85 6.14
CA TYR A 177 5.35 14.32 4.95
C TYR A 177 5.08 15.83 4.97
N ILE A 178 5.34 16.50 3.85
CA ILE A 178 5.16 17.93 3.65
C ILE A 178 3.97 18.24 2.73
N LYS A 179 3.46 19.46 2.83
CA LYS A 179 2.27 19.90 2.07
C LYS A 179 2.47 19.84 0.55
N ALA A 180 3.69 20.04 0.05
CA ALA A 180 4.01 19.96 -1.38
C ALA A 180 3.76 18.58 -1.99
N GLU A 181 3.87 17.51 -1.20
CA GLU A 181 3.59 16.14 -1.65
C GLU A 181 2.11 15.96 -1.99
N ILE A 182 1.20 16.66 -1.29
CA ILE A 182 -0.25 16.61 -1.58
C ILE A 182 -0.50 17.18 -2.98
N VAL A 183 0.10 18.33 -3.28
CA VAL A 183 -0.04 19.00 -4.58
C VAL A 183 0.53 18.12 -5.69
N TRP A 184 1.71 17.54 -5.47
CA TRP A 184 2.32 16.60 -6.42
C TRP A 184 1.43 15.37 -6.66
N ALA A 185 0.93 14.75 -5.60
CA ALA A 185 0.09 13.57 -5.68
C ALA A 185 -1.19 13.82 -6.49
N VAL A 186 -1.82 14.98 -6.32
CA VAL A 186 -3.00 15.38 -7.10
C VAL A 186 -2.67 15.60 -8.58
N ARG A 187 -1.57 16.33 -8.87
CA ARG A 187 -1.23 16.76 -10.23
C ARG A 187 -0.60 15.67 -11.09
N ALA A 188 0.19 14.78 -10.48
CA ALA A 188 1.05 13.85 -11.20
C ALA A 188 0.80 12.37 -10.87
N GLU A 189 0.21 12.08 -9.71
CA GLU A 189 0.04 10.69 -9.24
C GLU A 189 -1.43 10.26 -9.15
N MET A 190 -2.35 11.07 -9.66
CA MET A 190 -3.78 10.77 -9.73
C MET A 190 -4.42 10.52 -8.35
N ALA A 191 -3.95 11.18 -7.28
CA ALA A 191 -4.64 11.14 -6.00
C ALA A 191 -5.96 11.92 -6.09
N ARG A 192 -7.08 11.26 -5.82
CA ARG A 192 -8.44 11.83 -5.94
C ARG A 192 -9.23 11.79 -4.63
N SER A 193 -8.73 11.11 -3.62
CA SER A 193 -9.27 11.07 -2.27
C SER A 193 -8.20 11.31 -1.20
N VAL A 194 -8.63 11.68 0.00
CA VAL A 194 -7.73 11.81 1.16
C VAL A 194 -7.03 10.49 1.47
N GLU A 195 -7.73 9.36 1.25
CA GLU A 195 -7.17 8.02 1.39
C GLU A 195 -6.04 7.75 0.37
N ASP A 196 -6.21 8.14 -0.90
CA ASP A 196 -5.18 7.97 -1.92
C ASP A 196 -3.86 8.58 -1.47
N PHE A 197 -3.92 9.76 -0.85
CA PHE A 197 -2.73 10.41 -0.33
C PHE A 197 -2.22 9.77 0.96
N LEU A 198 -3.04 9.68 2.00
CA LEU A 198 -2.60 9.29 3.35
C LEU A 198 -2.30 7.80 3.52
N ALA A 199 -2.88 6.93 2.69
CA ALA A 199 -2.65 5.48 2.75
C ALA A 199 -1.77 4.97 1.59
N ARG A 200 -1.92 5.52 0.37
CA ARG A 200 -1.34 4.89 -0.84
C ARG A 200 -0.12 5.64 -1.39
N ARG A 201 -0.15 6.98 -1.47
CA ARG A 201 1.02 7.79 -1.91
C ARG A 201 2.01 7.99 -0.76
N THR A 202 1.47 8.27 0.41
CA THR A 202 2.19 8.25 1.68
C THR A 202 1.76 7.03 2.48
N ARG A 203 2.57 6.63 3.46
CA ARG A 203 2.26 5.50 4.35
C ARG A 203 1.66 5.96 5.67
N ALA A 204 1.15 7.19 5.75
CA ALA A 204 0.76 7.82 7.01
C ALA A 204 -0.23 6.95 7.81
N LEU A 205 -1.26 6.41 7.15
CA LEU A 205 -2.26 5.54 7.78
C LEU A 205 -1.64 4.28 8.41
N PHE A 206 -0.68 3.67 7.72
CA PHE A 206 0.00 2.44 8.15
C PHE A 206 1.09 2.68 9.19
N LEU A 207 1.67 3.89 9.25
CA LEU A 207 2.70 4.23 10.23
C LEU A 207 2.11 4.72 11.55
N ASP A 208 1.03 5.50 11.50
CA ASP A 208 0.29 5.95 12.68
C ASP A 208 -1.12 6.42 12.29
N ALA A 209 -2.13 5.60 12.59
CA ALA A 209 -3.51 5.89 12.23
C ALA A 209 -4.07 7.13 12.94
N ARG A 210 -3.59 7.43 14.16
CA ARG A 210 -4.03 8.60 14.95
C ARG A 210 -3.47 9.88 14.37
N VAL A 211 -2.18 9.90 14.06
CA VAL A 211 -1.54 11.06 13.40
C VAL A 211 -2.13 11.26 12.01
N SER A 212 -2.33 10.19 11.24
CA SER A 212 -2.93 10.26 9.92
C SER A 212 -4.34 10.88 9.94
N LYS A 213 -5.18 10.52 10.93
CA LYS A 213 -6.49 11.17 11.14
C LYS A 213 -6.38 12.68 11.39
N LYS A 214 -5.36 13.13 12.12
CA LYS A 214 -5.12 14.56 12.40
C LYS A 214 -4.70 15.31 11.13
N MET A 215 -3.93 14.67 10.25
CA MET A 215 -3.50 15.24 8.96
C MET A 215 -4.65 15.43 7.96
N ALA A 216 -5.72 14.64 8.09
CA ALA A 216 -6.79 14.54 7.08
C ALA A 216 -7.44 15.89 6.71
N LYS A 217 -7.57 16.83 7.65
CA LYS A 217 -8.16 18.15 7.39
C LYS A 217 -7.30 18.98 6.45
N GLU A 218 -6.03 19.14 6.77
CA GLU A 218 -5.07 19.89 5.94
C GLU A 218 -4.96 19.26 4.54
N VAL A 219 -4.91 17.93 4.47
CA VAL A 219 -4.89 17.19 3.21
C VAL A 219 -6.14 17.47 2.38
N ALA A 220 -7.33 17.36 2.97
CA ALA A 220 -8.59 17.63 2.27
C ALA A 220 -8.65 19.07 1.74
N GLU A 221 -8.25 20.06 2.54
CA GLU A 221 -8.28 21.47 2.14
C GLU A 221 -7.33 21.76 0.97
N ILE A 222 -6.11 21.23 1.00
CA ILE A 222 -5.14 21.41 -0.10
C ILE A 222 -5.60 20.65 -1.35
N MET A 223 -6.07 19.41 -1.21
CA MET A 223 -6.59 18.64 -2.33
C MET A 223 -7.81 19.31 -2.96
N ALA A 224 -8.73 19.86 -2.15
CA ALA A 224 -9.91 20.53 -2.66
C ALA A 224 -9.55 21.74 -3.52
N LYS A 225 -8.57 22.55 -3.07
CA LYS A 225 -8.03 23.67 -3.86
C LYS A 225 -7.44 23.20 -5.19
N GLU A 226 -6.62 22.17 -5.18
CA GLU A 226 -5.95 21.65 -6.39
C GLU A 226 -6.92 20.97 -7.37
N LEU A 227 -8.01 20.36 -6.86
CA LEU A 227 -9.03 19.68 -7.66
C LEU A 227 -10.20 20.58 -8.07
N GLY A 228 -10.26 21.82 -7.59
CA GLY A 228 -11.42 22.70 -7.79
C GLY A 228 -12.70 22.18 -7.11
N ARG A 229 -12.57 21.58 -5.92
CA ARG A 229 -13.69 21.03 -5.13
C ARG A 229 -14.13 22.00 -4.06
N ASP A 230 -15.37 21.81 -3.58
CA ASP A 230 -16.01 22.68 -2.61
C ASP A 230 -15.90 22.16 -1.16
N LYS A 231 -16.44 22.94 -0.21
CA LYS A 231 -16.54 22.55 1.20
C LYS A 231 -17.47 21.36 1.46
N LYS A 232 -18.31 20.97 0.51
CA LYS A 232 -19.11 19.75 0.63
C LYS A 232 -18.21 18.53 0.42
N TRP A 233 -17.40 18.53 -0.63
CA TRP A 233 -16.43 17.48 -0.92
C TRP A 233 -15.44 17.28 0.24
N GLU A 234 -14.90 18.37 0.81
CA GLU A 234 -14.00 18.28 1.97
C GLU A 234 -14.66 17.55 3.15
N ARG A 235 -15.92 17.88 3.46
CA ARG A 235 -16.66 17.25 4.56
C ARG A 235 -16.91 15.76 4.30
N GLU A 236 -17.24 15.39 3.07
CA GLU A 236 -17.43 13.99 2.67
C GLU A 236 -16.13 13.21 2.79
N GLN A 237 -15.02 13.72 2.25
CA GLN A 237 -13.70 13.10 2.37
C GLN A 237 -13.28 12.89 3.83
N LEU A 238 -13.50 13.90 4.67
CA LEU A 238 -13.18 13.80 6.10
C LEU A 238 -14.04 12.76 6.82
N LYS A 239 -15.32 12.64 6.48
CA LYS A 239 -16.21 11.63 7.05
C LYS A 239 -15.75 10.23 6.65
N ASP A 240 -15.49 10.01 5.37
CA ASP A 240 -15.12 8.70 4.83
C ASP A 240 -13.76 8.27 5.36
N TYR A 241 -12.78 9.16 5.35
CA TYR A 241 -11.44 8.86 5.85
C TYR A 241 -11.42 8.59 7.36
N LYS A 242 -12.19 9.34 8.16
CA LYS A 242 -12.30 9.07 9.60
C LYS A 242 -12.92 7.71 9.87
N LYS A 243 -13.93 7.31 9.10
CA LYS A 243 -14.55 5.98 9.19
C LYS A 243 -13.52 4.90 8.88
N LEU A 244 -12.79 5.03 7.76
CA LEU A 244 -11.73 4.11 7.36
C LEU A 244 -10.69 3.95 8.46
N ALA A 245 -10.07 5.07 8.88
CA ALA A 245 -8.94 5.05 9.79
C ALA A 245 -9.28 4.58 11.22
N THR A 246 -10.57 4.46 11.59
CA THR A 246 -10.97 3.83 12.86
C THR A 246 -10.63 2.33 12.85
N GLY A 247 -10.74 1.66 11.71
CA GLY A 247 -10.37 0.25 11.60
C GLY A 247 -8.86 -0.02 11.57
N TYR A 248 -8.04 1.02 11.65
CA TYR A 248 -6.58 0.93 11.73
C TYR A 248 -6.06 1.24 13.13
N HIS A 249 -6.93 1.54 14.09
CA HIS A 249 -6.54 1.87 15.45
C HIS A 249 -7.17 0.88 16.42
N LEU A 250 -6.34 0.25 17.25
CA LEU A 250 -6.81 -0.56 18.37
C LEU A 250 -7.33 0.37 19.48
N THR A 251 -8.57 0.19 19.90
CA THR A 251 -9.17 0.86 21.07
C THR A 251 -8.72 0.25 22.37
#